data_AF-A0A0V7Z9J1-F1
#
_entry.id   AF-A0A0V7Z9J1-F1
#
_cell.length_a   1.000
_cell.length_b   1.000
_cell.length_c   1.000
_cell.angle_alpha   90.00
_cell.angle_beta   90.00
_cell.angle_gamma   90.00
#
_symmetry.space_group_name_H-M   'P 1'
#
loop_
_entity.id
_entity.type
_entity.pdbx_description
1 polymer ?
#
loop_
_entity_poly.entity_id
_entity_poly.type
_entity_poly.pdbx_seq_one_letter_code
_entity_poly.pdbx_strand_id
1 'polypeptide(L)' 'MTVDEVEDLKRARGALARQRNAIAKRLGGLDVAPISMAEDLTRTLLAIEAVDRALVDAGQPHVDIGASHDD' A
#
# COMPACT_ATOMS: atom_id res chain seq x y z
N MET A 1 -18.28 1.99 -10.52
CA MET A 1 -16.84 2.00 -10.85
C MET A 1 -16.67 1.29 -12.19
N THR A 2 -16.05 1.93 -13.16
CA THR A 2 -15.73 1.33 -14.46
C THR A 2 -14.52 0.38 -14.32
N VAL A 3 -14.28 -0.43 -15.35
CA VAL A 3 -13.09 -1.30 -15.39
C VAL A 3 -11.82 -0.47 -15.33
N ASP A 4 -11.76 0.65 -16.04
CA ASP A 4 -10.59 1.53 -16.04
C ASP A 4 -10.31 2.13 -14.65
N GLU A 5 -11.36 2.57 -13.94
CA GLU A 5 -11.25 3.09 -12.57
C GLU A 5 -10.75 2.01 -11.59
N VAL A 6 -11.18 0.76 -11.76
CA VAL A 6 -10.68 -0.37 -10.95
C VAL A 6 -9.18 -0.59 -11.19
N GLU A 7 -8.75 -0.56 -12.45
CA GLU A 7 -7.34 -0.75 -12.80
C GLU A 7 -6.47 0.41 -12.28
N ASP A 8 -6.98 1.63 -12.31
CA ASP A 8 -6.30 2.79 -11.70
C ASP A 8 -6.16 2.65 -10.18
N LEU A 9 -7.19 2.16 -9.49
CA LEU A 9 -7.10 1.86 -8.05
C LEU A 9 -6.08 0.74 -7.76
N LYS A 10 -6.04 -0.33 -8.57
CA LYS A 10 -5.03 -1.39 -8.41
C LYS A 10 -3.61 -0.85 -8.61
N ARG A 11 -3.39 0.01 -9.61
CA ARG A 11 -2.10 0.68 -9.83
C ARG A 11 -1.73 1.59 -8.66
N ALA A 12 -2.67 2.38 -8.16
CA ALA A 12 -2.48 3.25 -7.01
C ALA A 12 -2.10 2.45 -5.76
N ARG A 13 -2.82 1.35 -5.47
CA ARG A 13 -2.48 0.43 -4.37
C ARG A 13 -1.06 -0.09 -4.50
N GLY A 14 -0.66 -0.55 -5.69
CA GLY A 14 0.68 -1.05 -5.96
C GLY A 14 1.76 0.02 -5.71
N ALA A 15 1.52 1.27 -6.10
CA ALA A 15 2.43 2.38 -5.82
C ALA A 15 2.56 2.66 -4.31
N LEU A 16 1.43 2.71 -3.61
CA LEU A 16 1.39 2.92 -2.15
C LEU A 16 2.10 1.78 -1.39
N ALA A 17 1.92 0.52 -1.82
CA ALA A 17 2.61 -0.62 -1.22
C ALA A 17 4.14 -0.51 -1.37
N ARG A 18 4.63 -0.07 -2.54
CA ARG A 18 6.06 0.21 -2.74
C ARG A 18 6.56 1.34 -1.84
N GLN A 19 5.78 2.41 -1.70
CA GLN A 19 6.12 3.53 -0.81
C GLN A 19 6.17 3.08 0.66
N ARG A 20 5.16 2.33 1.14
CA ARG A 20 5.14 1.73 2.48
C ARG A 20 6.40 0.92 2.74
N ASN A 21 6.77 0.04 1.80
CA ASN A 21 7.96 -0.80 1.94
C ASN A 21 9.26 0.04 2.00
N ALA A 22 9.35 1.10 1.18
CA ALA A 22 10.50 2.01 1.21
C ALA A 22 10.62 2.76 2.53
N ILE A 23 9.51 3.25 3.10
CA ILE A 23 9.50 3.93 4.41
C ILE A 23 9.86 2.94 5.52
N ALA A 24 9.26 1.75 5.53
CA ALA A 24 9.56 0.72 6.52
C ALA A 24 11.05 0.31 6.50
N LYS A 25 11.64 0.15 5.31
CA LYS A 25 13.08 -0.15 5.17
C LYS A 25 13.96 0.96 5.72
N ARG A 26 13.58 2.24 5.52
CA ARG A 26 14.31 3.39 6.07
C ARG A 26 14.21 3.42 7.59
N LEU A 27 13.00 3.26 8.14
CA LEU A 27 12.77 3.22 9.59
C LEU A 27 13.58 2.13 10.28
N GLY A 28 13.61 0.92 9.71
CA GLY A 28 14.38 -0.20 10.28
C GLY A 28 15.91 -0.04 10.23
N GLY A 29 16.41 0.93 9.46
CA GLY A 29 17.84 1.26 9.40
C GLY A 29 18.27 2.39 10.34
N LEU A 30 17.37 2.93 11.16
CA LEU A 30 17.63 4.04 12.07
C LEU A 30 17.62 3.56 13.52
N ASP A 31 18.60 3.99 14.32
CA ASP A 31 18.61 3.72 15.76
C ASP A 31 17.46 4.43 16.49
N VAL A 32 17.10 5.64 16.00
CA VAL A 32 15.94 6.40 16.47
C VAL A 32 15.21 6.97 15.26
N ALA A 33 13.98 6.50 15.06
CA ALA A 33 13.12 6.98 13.99
C ALA A 33 12.54 8.38 14.27
N PRO A 34 12.63 9.33 13.33
CA PRO A 34 11.91 10.59 13.42
C PRO A 34 10.39 10.38 13.42
N ILE A 35 9.67 11.10 14.29
CA ILE A 35 8.19 11.02 14.38
C ILE A 35 7.55 11.29 13.02
N SER A 36 8.04 12.28 12.26
CA SER A 36 7.51 12.60 10.93
C SER A 36 7.56 11.42 9.96
N MET A 37 8.58 10.56 10.04
CA MET A 37 8.68 9.37 9.19
C MET A 37 7.70 8.28 9.62
N ALA A 38 7.43 8.15 10.93
CA ALA A 38 6.38 7.28 11.44
C ALA A 38 4.99 7.78 10.98
N GLU A 39 4.75 9.09 11.03
CA GLU A 39 3.50 9.69 10.53
C GLU A 39 3.33 9.49 9.02
N ASP A 40 4.40 9.61 8.23
CA ASP A 40 4.37 9.32 6.79
C ASP A 40 4.02 7.86 6.50
N LEU A 41 4.56 6.93 7.29
CA LEU A 41 4.17 5.52 7.20
C LEU A 41 2.69 5.34 7.51
N THR A 42 2.20 5.92 8.62
CA THR A 42 0.79 5.85 9.00
C THR A 42 -0.13 6.42 7.92
N ARG A 43 0.20 7.59 7.36
CA ARG A 43 -0.57 8.18 6.24
C ARG A 43 -0.60 7.27 5.02
N THR A 44 0.52 6.62 4.70
CA THR A 44 0.59 5.68 3.58
C THR A 44 -0.27 4.44 3.83
N LEU A 45 -0.28 3.91 5.05
CA LEU A 45 -1.13 2.77 5.43
C LEU A 45 -2.63 3.11 5.33
N LEU A 46 -3.03 4.28 5.83
CA LEU A 46 -4.42 4.74 5.73
C LEU A 46 -4.86 4.91 4.26
N ALA A 47 -3.97 5.40 3.40
CA ALA A 47 -4.25 5.49 1.96
C ALA A 47 -4.44 4.10 1.33
N ILE A 48 -3.64 3.11 1.71
CA ILE A 48 -3.82 1.72 1.24
C ILE A 48 -5.17 1.17 1.69
N GLU A 49 -5.53 1.33 2.97
CA GLU A 49 -6.82 0.88 3.49
C GLU A 49 -8.00 1.51 2.77
N ALA A 50 -7.90 2.81 2.43
CA ALA A 50 -8.93 3.51 1.66
C ALA A 50 -9.10 2.93 0.25
N VAL A 51 -8.00 2.64 -0.44
CA VAL A 51 -8.00 2.03 -1.78
C VAL A 51 -8.53 0.59 -1.72
N ASP A 52 -8.09 -0.20 -0.74
CA ASP A 52 -8.55 -1.57 -0.55
C ASP A 52 -10.06 -1.61 -0.27
N ARG A 53 -10.59 -0.68 0.54
CA ARG A 53 -12.04 -0.55 0.75
C ARG A 53 -12.78 -0.22 -0.54
N ALA A 54 -12.29 0.74 -1.33
CA ALA A 54 -12.91 1.10 -2.60
C ALA A 54 -12.93 -0.08 -3.60
N LEU A 55 -11.87 -0.89 -3.62
CA LEU A 55 -11.79 -2.11 -4.42
C LEU A 55 -12.78 -3.19 -3.96
N VAL A 56 -12.93 -3.38 -2.64
CA VAL A 56 -13.92 -4.27 -2.04
C VAL A 56 -15.34 -3.84 -2.39
N ASP A 57 -15.65 -2.55 -2.26
CA ASP A 57 -16.98 -1.99 -2.54
C ASP A 57 -17.38 -2.17 -4.01
N ALA A 58 -16.40 -2.28 -4.91
CA ALA A 58 -16.63 -2.57 -6.32
C ALA A 58 -16.61 -4.06 -6.69
N GLY A 59 -16.54 -4.96 -5.71
CA GLY A 59 -16.50 -6.41 -5.94
C GLY A 59 -15.18 -6.90 -6.56
N GLN A 60 -14.11 -6.13 -6.44
CA GLN A 60 -12.78 -6.43 -6.96
C GLN A 60 -11.73 -6.41 -5.82
N PRO A 61 -11.92 -7.19 -4.75
CA PRO A 61 -11.06 -7.14 -3.58
C PRO A 61 -9.61 -7.39 -3.97
N HIS A 62 -8.70 -6.58 -3.42
CA HIS A 62 -7.29 -6.84 -3.63
C HIS A 62 -6.88 -8.09 -2.84
N VAL A 63 -6.58 -9.17 -3.54
CA VAL A 63 -5.94 -10.36 -2.95
C VAL A 63 -4.44 -10.26 -3.18
N ASP A 64 -3.70 -10.03 -2.10
CA ASP A 64 -2.26 -10.27 -2.07
C ASP A 64 -2.09 -11.80 -2.14
N ILE A 65 -2.14 -12.35 -3.36
CA ILE A 65 -1.65 -13.70 -3.60
C ILE A 65 -0.15 -13.55 -3.38
N GLY A 66 0.26 -13.85 -2.15
CA GLY A 66 1.60 -13.63 -1.66
C GLY A 66 2.59 -14.04 -2.73
N ALA A 67 3.55 -13.15 -3.01
CA ALA A 67 4.64 -13.37 -3.94
C ALA A 67 5.00 -14.85 -3.94
N SER A 68 4.69 -15.52 -5.06
CA SER A 68 5.14 -16.87 -5.30
C SER A 68 6.60 -16.92 -4.91
N HIS A 69 6.86 -17.83 -3.98
CA HIS A 69 8.18 -18.29 -3.66
C HIS A 69 8.77 -18.90 -4.94
N ASP A 70 9.56 -18.12 -5.68
CA ASP A 70 10.34 -18.49 -6.86
C ASP A 70 11.58 -17.56 -6.82
N ASP A 71 12.84 -17.97 -6.73
CA ASP A 71 13.58 -19.24 -6.75
C ASP A 71 14.89 -18.98 -5.97
#